data_AF-T2JPE6-F1
#
_entry.id   AF-T2JPE6-F1
#
_cell.length_a   1.000
_cell.length_b   1.000
_cell.length_c   1.000
_cell.angle_alpha   90.00
_cell.angle_beta   90.00
_cell.angle_gamma   90.00
#
_symmetry.space_group_name_H-M   'P 1'
#
loop_
_entity.id
_entity.type
_entity.pdbx_description
1 polymer ?
#
loop_
_entity_poly.entity_id
_entity_poly.type
_entity_poly.pdbx_seq_one_letter_code
_entity_poly.pdbx_strand_id
1 'polypeptide(L)'
;MGLWKPVYFQDQALAYTGIAEKIDFGIPLKDIFSTIPQPIPLQLLHKTLALGFLPLPRPQLTHKYQQGHLLLIAGSHRYAGASILSSNGAKASGVGMLSVAVPESLKPLLVGKIPDGLVIDCPVSEKGVIASLPPLATDFASYDIIACGPGLTREATEVVTRVLEAKCPLVLDADALNILAQLGTVNRLSKRQNATVLTPPSRGVLSVFFLISITPKRIE
;
A
#
# COMPACT_ATOMS: atom_id res chain seq x y z
N MET A 1 -33.32 7.65 0.25
CA MET A 1 -33.71 9.02 0.65
C MET A 1 -32.63 9.66 1.50
N GLY A 2 -32.16 10.85 1.13
CA GLY A 2 -31.13 11.60 1.87
C GLY A 2 -29.73 11.03 1.72
N LEU A 3 -29.05 10.83 2.85
CA LEU A 3 -27.71 10.23 2.87
C LEU A 3 -27.77 8.73 2.57
N TRP A 4 -26.64 8.22 2.07
CA TRP A 4 -26.37 6.80 1.96
C TRP A 4 -26.38 6.11 3.33
N LYS A 5 -26.99 4.93 3.39
CA LYS A 5 -26.97 4.07 4.58
C LYS A 5 -25.87 3.02 4.39
N PRO A 6 -25.08 2.68 5.43
CA PRO A 6 -23.99 1.70 5.30
C PRO A 6 -24.42 0.36 4.72
N VAL A 7 -25.67 -0.07 4.97
CA VAL A 7 -26.23 -1.33 4.46
C VAL A 7 -26.12 -1.47 2.94
N TYR A 8 -26.12 -0.38 2.17
CA TYR A 8 -25.99 -0.44 0.71
C TYR A 8 -24.56 -0.78 0.23
N PHE A 9 -23.58 -0.81 1.13
CA PHE A 9 -22.16 -1.00 0.82
C PHE A 9 -21.52 -2.13 1.63
N GLN A 10 -22.33 -2.98 2.27
CA GLN A 10 -21.85 -4.16 2.97
C GLN A 10 -21.96 -5.38 2.07
N ASP A 11 -20.89 -6.15 1.92
CA ASP A 11 -20.83 -7.33 1.05
C ASP A 11 -22.02 -8.29 1.25
N GLN A 12 -22.44 -8.50 2.49
CA GLN A 12 -23.57 -9.38 2.85
C GLN A 12 -24.93 -8.87 2.35
N ALA A 13 -25.07 -7.56 2.17
CA ALA A 13 -26.32 -6.93 1.76
C ALA A 13 -26.45 -6.79 0.23
N LEU A 14 -25.34 -6.88 -0.52
CA LEU A 14 -25.31 -6.66 -1.97
C LEU A 14 -26.28 -7.58 -2.74
N ALA A 15 -26.51 -8.80 -2.26
CA ALA A 15 -27.44 -9.75 -2.86
C ALA A 15 -28.91 -9.33 -2.73
N TYR A 16 -29.23 -8.39 -1.83
CA TYR A 16 -30.61 -8.00 -1.47
C TYR A 16 -30.94 -6.56 -1.84
N THR A 17 -29.95 -5.70 -2.07
CA THR A 17 -30.17 -4.25 -2.25
C THR A 17 -30.59 -3.85 -3.66
N GLY A 18 -30.36 -4.72 -4.66
CA GLY A 18 -30.59 -4.37 -6.07
C GLY A 18 -29.79 -3.15 -6.51
N ILE A 19 -30.35 -2.37 -7.44
CA ILE A 19 -29.78 -1.08 -7.85
C ILE A 19 -30.32 0.00 -6.92
N ALA A 20 -29.45 0.57 -6.08
CA ALA A 20 -29.83 1.62 -5.16
C ALA A 20 -29.65 3.01 -5.79
N GLU A 21 -30.67 3.85 -5.66
CA GLU A 21 -30.63 5.25 -6.11
C GLU A 21 -30.75 6.22 -4.92
N LYS A 22 -29.90 7.26 -4.94
CA LYS A 22 -29.95 8.31 -3.91
C LYS A 22 -30.98 9.36 -4.29
N ILE A 23 -32.15 9.29 -3.67
CA ILE A 23 -33.20 10.31 -3.80
C ILE A 23 -32.91 11.47 -2.84
N ASP A 24 -32.76 12.67 -3.40
CA ASP A 24 -32.76 13.93 -2.68
C ASP A 24 -34.21 14.33 -2.35
N PHE A 25 -34.42 14.90 -1.17
CA PHE A 25 -35.73 15.29 -0.67
C PHE A 25 -35.76 16.78 -0.23
N GLY A 26 -34.78 17.56 -0.70
CA GLY A 26 -34.80 19.03 -0.63
C GLY A 26 -34.27 19.62 0.68
N ILE A 27 -33.62 18.83 1.54
CA ILE A 27 -32.93 19.37 2.72
C ILE A 27 -31.53 19.84 2.31
N PRO A 28 -31.19 21.12 2.54
CA PRO A 28 -29.84 21.62 2.26
C PRO A 28 -28.77 20.81 3.00
N LEU A 29 -27.69 20.45 2.28
CA LEU A 29 -26.59 19.66 2.86
C LEU A 29 -25.99 20.29 4.12
N LYS A 30 -25.96 21.63 4.21
CA LYS A 30 -25.47 22.35 5.41
C LYS A 30 -26.26 21.99 6.68
N ASP A 31 -27.57 21.79 6.56
CA ASP A 31 -28.46 21.50 7.68
C ASP A 31 -28.36 20.03 8.08
N ILE A 32 -28.03 19.17 7.10
CA ILE A 32 -27.69 17.77 7.36
C ILE A 32 -26.34 17.70 8.10
N PHE A 33 -25.30 18.35 7.58
CA PHE A 33 -23.95 18.27 8.15
C PHE A 33 -23.82 18.95 9.53
N SER A 34 -24.67 19.93 9.85
CA SER A 34 -24.70 20.53 11.19
C SER A 34 -25.23 19.59 12.27
N THR A 35 -25.95 18.52 11.89
CA THR A 35 -26.51 17.53 12.83
C THR A 35 -25.68 16.25 12.95
N ILE A 36 -24.73 16.01 12.03
CA ILE A 36 -23.90 14.81 12.04
C ILE A 36 -22.74 14.96 13.04
N PRO A 37 -22.49 13.95 13.90
CA PRO A 37 -21.35 13.94 14.79
C PRO A 37 -20.02 14.12 14.05
N GLN A 38 -19.15 14.97 14.60
CA GLN A 38 -17.81 15.21 14.07
C GLN A 38 -16.75 14.50 14.93
N PRO A 39 -15.71 13.89 14.31
CA PRO A 39 -15.50 13.79 12.86
C PRO A 39 -16.48 12.83 12.20
N ILE A 40 -16.83 13.09 10.93
CA ILE A 40 -17.70 12.20 10.15
C ILE A 40 -17.08 10.80 10.12
N PRO A 41 -17.77 9.77 10.65
CA PRO A 41 -17.17 8.45 10.84
C PRO A 41 -17.04 7.64 9.54
N LEU A 42 -17.87 7.93 8.55
CA LEU A 42 -17.91 7.22 7.27
C LEU A 42 -18.24 8.18 6.14
N GLN A 43 -17.45 8.11 5.07
CA GLN A 43 -17.68 8.86 3.84
C GLN A 43 -17.63 7.91 2.65
N LEU A 44 -18.59 8.05 1.73
CA LEU A 44 -18.56 7.31 0.48
C LEU A 44 -17.48 7.91 -0.44
N LEU A 45 -16.62 7.05 -0.98
CA LEU A 45 -15.61 7.47 -1.97
C LEU A 45 -16.25 7.57 -3.35
N HIS A 46 -16.56 8.79 -3.78
CA HIS A 46 -17.05 9.06 -5.13
C HIS A 46 -15.90 9.38 -6.09
N LYS A 47 -16.12 9.23 -7.40
CA LYS A 47 -15.12 9.54 -8.44
C LYS A 47 -14.46 10.91 -8.24
N THR A 48 -15.23 11.96 -7.99
CA THR A 48 -14.68 13.31 -7.79
C THR A 48 -13.77 13.39 -6.56
N LEU A 49 -14.16 12.74 -5.46
CA LEU A 49 -13.35 12.67 -4.25
C LEU A 49 -12.06 11.88 -4.49
N ALA A 50 -12.14 10.73 -5.17
CA ALA A 50 -10.98 9.93 -5.54
C ALA A 50 -10.00 10.70 -6.46
N LEU A 51 -10.53 11.41 -7.46
CA LEU A 51 -9.73 12.25 -8.35
C LEU A 51 -9.02 13.38 -7.59
N GLY A 52 -9.64 13.93 -6.53
CA GLY A 52 -9.02 14.95 -5.68
C GLY A 52 -7.80 14.46 -4.88
N PHE A 53 -7.62 13.15 -4.73
CA PHE A 53 -6.45 12.55 -4.09
C PHE A 53 -5.35 12.13 -5.09
N LEU A 54 -5.62 12.22 -6.41
CA LEU A 54 -4.59 11.94 -7.40
C LEU A 54 -3.52 13.03 -7.39
N PRO A 55 -2.24 12.69 -7.67
CA PRO A 55 -1.13 13.65 -7.68
C PRO A 55 -1.14 14.53 -8.95
N LEU A 56 -2.20 15.32 -9.14
CA LEU A 56 -2.40 16.23 -10.29
C LEU A 56 -2.71 17.67 -9.85
N PRO A 57 -2.19 18.70 -10.56
CA PRO A 57 -1.20 18.64 -11.64
C PRO A 57 0.25 18.61 -11.12
N ARG A 58 1.15 17.94 -11.84
CA ARG A 58 2.60 17.96 -11.56
C ARG A 58 3.25 19.15 -12.29
N PRO A 59 4.12 19.94 -11.63
CA PRO A 59 4.88 21.00 -12.30
C PRO A 59 5.69 20.46 -13.48
N GLN A 60 5.83 21.23 -14.56
CA GLN A 60 6.57 20.80 -15.76
C GLN A 60 8.06 20.49 -15.49
N LEU A 61 8.65 21.17 -14.50
CA LEU A 61 10.05 21.00 -14.09
C LEU A 61 10.25 19.86 -13.08
N THR A 62 9.24 19.00 -12.89
CA THR A 62 9.33 17.88 -11.95
C THR A 62 10.28 16.81 -12.47
N HIS A 63 11.23 16.39 -11.62
CA HIS A 63 12.13 15.27 -11.91
C HIS A 63 11.79 14.02 -11.10
N LYS A 64 12.27 12.85 -11.55
CA LYS A 64 11.99 11.55 -10.93
C LYS A 64 12.30 11.49 -9.43
N TYR A 65 13.35 12.17 -8.96
CA TYR A 65 13.73 12.22 -7.54
C TYR A 65 12.75 13.03 -6.67
N GLN A 66 11.87 13.83 -7.27
CA GLN A 66 10.85 14.61 -6.57
C GLN A 66 9.50 13.89 -6.51
N GLN A 67 9.36 12.72 -7.14
CA GLN A 67 8.10 11.97 -7.25
C GLN A 67 8.10 10.69 -6.41
N GLY A 68 8.94 10.66 -5.38
CA GLY A 68 9.07 9.55 -4.46
C GLY A 68 9.93 8.42 -5.01
N HIS A 69 10.70 7.79 -4.12
CA HIS A 69 11.41 6.55 -4.36
C HIS A 69 10.80 5.42 -3.53
N LEU A 70 10.17 4.46 -4.20
CA LEU A 70 9.60 3.26 -3.59
C LEU A 70 10.60 2.11 -3.62
N LEU A 71 10.80 1.46 -2.47
CA LEU A 71 11.33 0.10 -2.39
C LEU A 71 10.18 -0.90 -2.30
N LEU A 72 10.07 -1.79 -3.28
CA LEU A 72 9.16 -2.92 -3.29
C LEU A 72 9.92 -4.20 -2.93
N ILE A 73 9.52 -4.87 -1.86
CA ILE A 73 10.08 -6.15 -1.41
C ILE A 73 9.02 -7.22 -1.63
N ALA A 74 9.19 -8.01 -2.68
CA ALA A 74 8.16 -8.92 -3.16
C ALA A 74 8.74 -10.12 -3.88
N GLY A 75 7.92 -11.17 -4.01
CA GLY A 75 8.24 -12.36 -4.79
C GLY A 75 9.05 -13.40 -4.02
N SER A 76 9.00 -14.59 -4.60
CA SER A 76 9.72 -15.81 -4.23
C SER A 76 9.81 -16.66 -5.49
N HIS A 77 10.60 -17.74 -5.46
CA HIS A 77 10.66 -18.70 -6.55
C HIS A 77 9.26 -19.18 -6.99
N ARG A 78 8.33 -19.38 -6.04
CA ARG A 78 6.96 -19.80 -6.31
C ARG A 78 6.05 -18.67 -6.82
N TYR A 79 6.29 -17.43 -6.39
CA TYR A 79 5.38 -16.30 -6.62
C TYR A 79 6.05 -15.11 -7.33
N ALA A 80 6.86 -15.37 -8.35
CA ALA A 80 7.49 -14.31 -9.15
C ALA A 80 6.48 -13.31 -9.73
N GLY A 81 5.31 -13.78 -10.16
CA GLY A 81 4.24 -12.93 -10.70
C GLY A 81 3.78 -11.82 -9.76
N ALA A 82 3.84 -12.05 -8.43
CA ALA A 82 3.48 -11.03 -7.45
C ALA A 82 4.40 -9.80 -7.54
N SER A 83 5.71 -10.02 -7.64
CA SER A 83 6.67 -8.92 -7.82
C SER A 83 6.46 -8.13 -9.11
N ILE A 84 6.08 -8.78 -10.22
CA ILE A 84 5.80 -8.11 -11.49
C ILE A 84 4.51 -7.27 -11.40
N LEU A 85 3.43 -7.83 -10.88
CA LEU A 85 2.14 -7.14 -10.77
C LEU A 85 2.24 -5.93 -9.83
N SER A 86 2.86 -6.11 -8.66
CA SER A 86 3.09 -5.02 -7.71
C SER A 86 4.00 -3.94 -8.29
N SER A 87 5.03 -4.30 -9.06
CA SER A 87 5.90 -3.34 -9.76
C SER A 87 5.12 -2.52 -10.79
N ASN A 88 4.25 -3.15 -11.58
CA ASN A 88 3.42 -2.46 -12.55
C ASN A 88 2.38 -1.54 -11.87
N GLY A 89 1.78 -1.98 -10.77
CA GLY A 89 0.88 -1.15 -9.96
C GLY A 89 1.59 0.08 -9.39
N ALA A 90 2.81 -0.10 -8.87
CA ALA A 90 3.65 0.99 -8.40
C ALA A 90 3.95 2.00 -9.52
N LYS A 91 4.35 1.52 -10.71
CA LYS A 91 4.57 2.38 -11.88
C LYS A 91 3.32 3.14 -12.29
N ALA A 92 2.17 2.47 -12.32
CA ALA A 92 0.89 3.09 -12.67
C ALA A 92 0.45 4.18 -11.69
N SER A 93 0.92 4.14 -10.44
CA SER A 93 0.71 5.23 -9.47
C SER A 93 1.48 6.52 -9.81
N GLY A 94 2.45 6.44 -10.73
CA GLY A 94 3.30 7.54 -11.13
C GLY A 94 4.45 7.81 -10.15
N VAL A 95 4.92 6.78 -9.44
CA VAL A 95 6.14 6.87 -8.61
C VAL A 95 7.32 7.30 -9.48
N GLY A 96 8.18 8.17 -8.94
CA GLY A 96 9.35 8.67 -9.66
C GLY A 96 10.44 7.62 -9.84
N MET A 97 10.73 6.87 -8.79
CA MET A 97 11.72 5.79 -8.80
C MET A 97 11.17 4.53 -8.13
N LEU A 98 11.46 3.40 -8.73
CA LEU A 98 11.08 2.08 -8.22
C LEU A 98 12.34 1.22 -8.08
N SER A 99 12.63 0.79 -6.86
CA SER A 99 13.57 -0.29 -6.57
C SER A 99 12.80 -1.54 -6.20
N VAL A 100 13.16 -2.70 -6.74
CA VAL A 100 12.47 -3.97 -6.51
C VAL A 100 13.45 -4.99 -5.97
N ALA A 101 13.33 -5.32 -4.68
CA ALA A 101 14.09 -6.35 -4.01
C ALA A 101 13.40 -7.71 -4.17
N VAL A 102 14.08 -8.63 -4.84
CA VAL A 102 13.60 -9.97 -5.18
C VAL A 102 14.69 -11.02 -4.93
N PRO A 103 14.33 -12.32 -4.82
CA PRO A 103 15.33 -13.39 -4.89
C PRO A 103 16.22 -13.23 -6.13
N GLU A 104 17.53 -13.43 -5.99
CA GLU A 104 18.50 -13.26 -7.09
C GLU A 104 18.13 -14.08 -8.34
N SER A 105 17.52 -15.25 -8.16
CA SER A 105 17.01 -16.12 -9.23
C SER A 105 15.93 -15.46 -10.10
N LEU A 106 15.23 -14.44 -9.61
CA LEU A 106 14.21 -13.70 -10.34
C LEU A 106 14.73 -12.44 -11.04
N LYS A 107 15.97 -12.02 -10.77
CA LYS A 107 16.51 -10.76 -11.30
C LYS A 107 16.46 -10.68 -12.83
N PRO A 108 16.89 -11.69 -13.60
CA PRO A 108 16.82 -11.64 -15.07
C PRO A 108 15.39 -11.49 -15.59
N LEU A 109 14.44 -12.22 -14.97
CA LEU A 109 13.02 -12.15 -15.32
C LEU A 109 12.47 -10.73 -15.11
N LEU A 110 12.80 -10.12 -13.96
CA LEU A 110 12.31 -8.79 -13.61
C LEU A 110 12.95 -7.69 -14.44
N VAL A 111 14.25 -7.75 -14.72
CA VAL A 111 14.90 -6.80 -15.63
C VAL A 111 14.24 -6.84 -17.01
N GLY A 112 13.85 -8.03 -17.49
CA GLY A 112 13.14 -8.17 -18.77
C GLY A 112 11.69 -7.68 -18.76
N LYS A 113 11.02 -7.65 -17.60
CA LYS A 113 9.60 -7.25 -17.48
C LYS A 113 9.40 -5.81 -16.98
N ILE A 114 10.33 -5.30 -16.20
CA ILE A 114 10.31 -4.00 -15.54
C ILE A 114 11.68 -3.32 -15.79
N PRO A 115 12.02 -2.99 -17.05
CA PRO A 115 13.35 -2.48 -17.41
C PRO A 115 13.65 -1.08 -16.84
N ASP A 116 12.62 -0.36 -16.41
CA ASP A 116 12.64 0.96 -15.80
C ASP A 116 12.73 0.91 -14.26
N GLY A 117 12.66 -0.28 -13.66
CA GLY A 117 12.86 -0.51 -12.23
C GLY A 117 14.30 -0.90 -11.90
N LEU A 118 14.79 -0.48 -10.74
CA LEU A 118 16.08 -0.89 -10.20
C LEU A 118 15.91 -2.24 -9.49
N VAL A 119 16.27 -3.34 -10.16
CA VAL A 119 16.14 -4.69 -9.61
C VAL A 119 17.32 -5.00 -8.68
N ILE A 120 17.01 -5.25 -7.42
CA ILE A 120 17.95 -5.61 -6.36
C ILE A 120 17.86 -7.12 -6.14
N ASP A 121 18.95 -7.82 -6.40
CA ASP A 121 19.16 -9.22 -6.07
C ASP A 121 19.36 -9.40 -4.57
N CYS A 122 18.52 -10.24 -3.98
CA CYS A 122 18.62 -10.63 -2.59
C CYS A 122 19.06 -12.10 -2.49
N PRO A 123 19.94 -12.44 -1.54
CA PRO A 123 20.30 -13.81 -1.23
C PRO A 123 19.07 -14.69 -1.04
N VAL A 124 19.13 -15.92 -1.53
CA VAL A 124 18.00 -16.84 -1.56
C VAL A 124 18.25 -18.01 -0.60
N SER A 125 17.23 -18.35 0.19
CA SER A 125 17.27 -19.55 1.02
C SER A 125 17.02 -20.82 0.19
N GLU A 126 17.24 -22.00 0.77
CA GLU A 126 16.93 -23.29 0.12
C GLU A 126 15.48 -23.40 -0.37
N LYS A 127 14.55 -22.67 0.25
CA LYS A 127 13.13 -22.66 -0.13
C LYS A 127 12.80 -21.69 -1.26
N GLY A 128 13.79 -21.01 -1.84
CA GLY A 128 13.58 -20.06 -2.92
C GLY A 128 12.98 -18.73 -2.47
N VAL A 129 13.12 -18.39 -1.18
CA VAL A 129 12.62 -17.13 -0.59
C VAL A 129 13.77 -16.19 -0.29
N ILE A 130 13.50 -14.88 -0.21
CA ILE A 130 14.51 -13.90 0.20
C ILE A 130 14.99 -14.26 1.62
N ALA A 131 16.27 -14.61 1.74
CA ALA A 131 16.89 -14.94 3.01
C ALA A 131 17.22 -13.67 3.81
N SER A 132 17.79 -12.67 3.15
CA SER A 132 18.14 -11.40 3.77
C SER A 132 18.10 -10.25 2.76
N LEU A 133 17.98 -9.03 3.26
CA LEU A 133 18.05 -7.82 2.43
C LEU A 133 19.51 -7.35 2.34
N PRO A 134 20.06 -7.08 1.14
CA PRO A 134 21.41 -6.55 0.98
C PRO A 134 21.51 -5.10 1.50
N PRO A 135 22.73 -4.54 1.64
CA PRO A 135 22.94 -3.15 2.09
C PRO A 135 22.09 -2.12 1.32
N LEU A 136 21.99 -2.26 -0.01
CA LEU A 136 21.20 -1.36 -0.84
C LEU A 136 19.69 -1.39 -0.51
N ALA A 137 19.16 -2.53 -0.07
CA ALA A 137 17.76 -2.68 0.33
C ALA A 137 17.53 -2.46 1.83
N THR A 138 18.59 -2.25 2.62
CA THR A 138 18.50 -1.99 4.07
C THR A 138 18.86 -0.57 4.46
N ASP A 139 19.43 0.22 3.54
CA ASP A 139 19.52 1.67 3.66
C ASP A 139 18.14 2.32 3.44
N PHE A 140 17.24 2.14 4.42
CA PHE A 140 15.87 2.62 4.34
C PHE A 140 15.75 4.15 4.24
N ALA A 141 16.80 4.90 4.59
CA ALA A 141 16.83 6.35 4.48
C ALA A 141 16.84 6.82 3.01
N SER A 142 17.27 5.96 2.08
CA SER A 142 17.27 6.24 0.66
C SER A 142 15.88 6.14 0.01
N TYR A 143 14.86 5.64 0.71
CA TYR A 143 13.52 5.42 0.16
C TYR A 143 12.47 6.28 0.89
N ASP A 144 11.59 6.91 0.11
CA ASP A 144 10.47 7.69 0.66
C ASP A 144 9.35 6.78 1.19
N ILE A 145 9.25 5.55 0.68
CA ILE A 145 8.24 4.56 1.09
C ILE A 145 8.71 3.13 0.80
N ILE A 146 8.27 2.17 1.60
CA ILE A 146 8.52 0.75 1.37
C ILE A 146 7.19 0.00 1.28
N ALA A 147 7.04 -0.83 0.25
CA ALA A 147 5.96 -1.80 0.12
C ALA A 147 6.54 -3.22 0.28
N CYS A 148 5.93 -4.06 1.10
CA CYS A 148 6.46 -5.38 1.43
C CYS A 148 5.35 -6.41 1.56
N GLY A 149 5.58 -7.62 1.02
CA GLY A 149 4.70 -8.77 1.30
C GLY A 149 4.23 -9.60 0.10
N PRO A 150 3.88 -9.04 -1.06
CA PRO A 150 3.32 -9.83 -2.16
C PRO A 150 4.24 -10.98 -2.60
N GLY A 151 3.83 -12.22 -2.33
CA GLY A 151 4.56 -13.42 -2.74
C GLY A 151 5.85 -13.72 -1.97
N LEU A 152 6.09 -13.08 -0.81
CA LEU A 152 7.27 -13.34 0.02
C LEU A 152 7.29 -14.72 0.67
N THR A 153 6.12 -15.37 0.79
CA THR A 153 5.87 -16.55 1.63
C THR A 153 6.09 -16.29 3.12
N ARG A 154 5.72 -17.23 3.99
CA ARG A 154 5.75 -17.06 5.45
C ARG A 154 7.16 -17.17 6.03
N GLU A 155 8.06 -17.78 5.27
CA GLU A 155 9.45 -18.01 5.69
C GLU A 155 10.32 -16.74 5.68
N ALA A 156 9.90 -15.67 4.99
CA ALA A 156 10.63 -14.39 4.93
C ALA A 156 10.48 -13.53 6.21
N THR A 157 10.47 -14.17 7.39
CA THR A 157 10.20 -13.52 8.67
C THR A 157 11.24 -12.46 9.03
N GLU A 158 12.52 -12.73 8.77
CA GLU A 158 13.62 -11.79 9.03
C GLU A 158 13.52 -10.53 8.17
N VAL A 159 13.11 -10.68 6.91
CA VAL A 159 12.90 -9.57 5.97
C VAL A 159 11.82 -8.62 6.50
N VAL A 160 10.66 -9.15 6.90
CA VAL A 160 9.57 -8.33 7.45
C VAL A 160 10.00 -7.69 8.78
N THR A 161 10.68 -8.44 9.64
CA THR A 161 11.20 -7.93 10.92
C THR A 161 12.13 -6.74 10.72
N ARG A 162 13.00 -6.81 9.70
CA ARG A 162 13.91 -5.72 9.32
C ARG A 162 13.14 -4.52 8.75
N VAL A 163 12.17 -4.74 7.86
CA VAL A 163 11.34 -3.68 7.26
C VAL A 163 10.60 -2.87 8.32
N LEU A 164 10.17 -3.48 9.43
CA LEU A 164 9.52 -2.77 10.53
C LEU A 164 10.39 -1.70 11.21
N GLU A 165 11.71 -1.73 10.99
CA GLU A 165 12.67 -0.76 11.53
C GLU A 165 12.83 0.48 10.64
N ALA A 166 12.27 0.43 9.42
CA ALA A 166 12.31 1.54 8.50
C ALA A 166 11.60 2.76 9.09
N LYS A 167 12.23 3.93 8.97
CA LYS A 167 11.64 5.18 9.47
C LYS A 167 10.73 5.86 8.45
N CYS A 168 10.62 5.39 7.21
CA CYS A 168 9.66 5.91 6.23
C CYS A 168 8.28 5.20 6.35
N PRO A 169 7.24 5.73 5.68
CA PRO A 169 5.96 5.05 5.53
C PRO A 169 6.09 3.61 5.00
N LEU A 170 5.18 2.74 5.46
CA LEU A 170 5.11 1.33 5.04
C LEU A 170 3.76 0.99 4.43
N VAL A 171 3.77 0.12 3.43
CA VAL A 171 2.61 -0.62 2.95
C VAL A 171 2.90 -2.12 3.12
N LEU A 172 2.14 -2.78 3.97
CA LEU A 172 2.32 -4.20 4.28
C LEU A 172 1.12 -4.98 3.76
N ASP A 173 1.38 -5.94 2.89
CA ASP A 173 0.38 -6.72 2.17
C ASP A 173 0.61 -8.23 2.31
N ALA A 174 -0.40 -9.04 2.01
CA ALA A 174 -0.29 -10.49 1.80
C ALA A 174 0.58 -11.23 2.84
N ASP A 175 1.72 -11.80 2.43
CA ASP A 175 2.58 -12.60 3.32
C ASP A 175 3.24 -11.78 4.42
N ALA A 176 3.48 -10.48 4.21
CA ALA A 176 3.95 -9.62 5.29
C ALA A 176 2.90 -9.55 6.41
N LEU A 177 1.61 -9.43 6.08
CA LEU A 177 0.54 -9.44 7.09
C LEU A 177 0.45 -10.78 7.82
N ASN A 178 0.61 -11.89 7.11
CA ASN A 178 0.66 -13.22 7.72
C ASN A 178 1.82 -13.33 8.73
N ILE A 179 3.00 -12.83 8.36
CA ILE A 179 4.18 -12.81 9.24
C ILE A 179 3.96 -11.88 10.44
N LEU A 180 3.40 -10.69 10.24
CA LEU A 180 3.10 -9.75 11.33
C LEU A 180 2.17 -10.35 12.37
N ALA A 181 1.15 -11.10 11.93
CA ALA A 181 0.21 -11.80 12.78
C ALA A 181 0.91 -12.89 13.60
N GLN A 182 1.83 -13.64 13.00
CA GLN A 182 2.63 -14.65 13.70
C GLN A 182 3.58 -14.06 14.74
N LEU A 183 4.19 -12.91 14.43
CA LEU A 183 5.15 -12.24 15.30
C LEU A 183 4.49 -11.46 16.46
N GLY A 184 3.17 -11.31 16.50
CA GLY A 184 2.49 -10.54 17.55
C GLY A 184 2.87 -9.04 17.56
N THR A 185 3.09 -8.45 16.39
CA THR A 185 3.78 -7.15 16.22
C THR A 185 2.91 -5.90 16.44
N VAL A 186 1.69 -6.03 16.94
CA VAL A 186 0.77 -4.90 17.14
C VAL A 186 1.42 -3.77 17.97
N ASN A 187 2.09 -4.12 19.05
CA ASN A 187 2.81 -3.16 19.90
C ASN A 187 4.01 -2.50 19.20
N ARG A 188 4.62 -3.16 18.21
CA ARG A 188 5.73 -2.60 17.43
C ARG A 188 5.20 -1.63 16.38
N LEU A 189 4.10 -1.99 15.71
CA LEU A 189 3.42 -1.13 14.75
C LEU A 189 2.88 0.15 15.40
N SER A 190 2.30 0.06 16.60
CA SER A 190 1.77 1.22 17.33
C SER A 190 2.84 2.23 17.78
N LYS A 191 4.11 1.78 17.90
CA LYS A 191 5.24 2.64 18.28
C LYS A 191 5.93 3.31 17.09
N ARG A 192 5.54 2.99 15.85
CA ARG A 192 6.10 3.62 14.66
C ARG A 192 5.63 5.07 14.59
N GLN A 193 6.57 5.97 14.31
CA GLN A 193 6.27 7.40 14.15
C GLN A 193 5.69 7.72 12.77
N ASN A 194 5.98 6.89 11.77
CA ASN A 194 5.53 7.07 10.39
C ASN A 194 4.42 6.10 10.01
N ALA A 195 3.59 6.55 9.06
CA ALA A 195 2.39 5.83 8.65
C ALA A 195 2.67 4.39 8.24
N THR A 196 1.75 3.50 8.58
CA THR A 196 1.79 2.09 8.14
C THR A 196 0.41 1.69 7.66
N VAL A 197 0.32 1.34 6.38
CA VAL A 197 -0.91 0.90 5.72
C VAL A 197 -0.88 -0.62 5.65
N LEU A 198 -1.94 -1.25 6.15
CA LEU A 198 -2.14 -2.69 6.02
C LEU A 198 -3.21 -2.94 4.95
N THR A 199 -2.97 -3.88 4.04
CA THR A 199 -3.95 -4.27 3.00
C THR A 199 -4.39 -5.73 3.18
N PRO A 200 -5.13 -6.05 4.26
CA PRO A 200 -5.57 -7.42 4.50
C PRO A 200 -6.53 -7.89 3.39
N PRO A 201 -6.54 -9.19 3.04
CA PRO A 201 -7.59 -9.74 2.20
C PRO A 201 -8.94 -9.61 2.92
N SER A 202 -10.04 -9.48 2.16
CA SER A 202 -11.40 -9.25 2.68
C SER A 202 -11.93 -10.28 3.69
N ARG A 203 -11.27 -11.44 3.83
CA ARG A 203 -11.61 -12.50 4.79
C ARG A 203 -10.58 -12.67 5.94
N GLY A 204 -9.55 -11.84 6.03
CA GLY A 204 -8.53 -11.89 7.08
C GLY A 204 -8.79 -10.89 8.20
N VAL A 205 -8.81 -11.37 9.45
CA VAL A 205 -8.92 -10.54 10.66
C VAL A 205 -7.67 -9.67 10.78
N LEU A 206 -7.74 -8.39 10.38
CA LEU A 206 -6.87 -7.30 10.83
C LEU A 206 -7.37 -5.97 10.23
N SER A 207 -8.36 -5.36 10.85
CA SER A 207 -8.80 -4.00 10.51
C SER A 207 -7.77 -2.98 10.99
N VAL A 208 -6.81 -2.59 10.14
CA VAL A 208 -5.98 -1.40 10.37
C VAL A 208 -5.91 -0.60 9.07
N PHE A 209 -6.83 0.34 8.92
CA PHE A 209 -6.76 1.41 7.93
C PHE A 209 -6.19 2.65 8.63
N PHE A 210 -4.98 3.07 8.26
CA PHE A 210 -4.53 4.43 8.50
C PHE A 210 -4.34 5.13 7.16
N LEU A 211 -5.04 6.25 7.01
CA LEU A 211 -4.98 7.14 5.85
C LEU A 211 -3.54 7.65 5.65
N ILE A 212 -3.10 7.59 4.40
CA ILE A 212 -1.85 8.17 3.93
C ILE A 212 -2.04 9.69 3.81
N SER A 213 -1.17 10.46 4.46
CA SER A 213 -0.85 11.83 4.04
C SER A 213 0.48 11.79 3.30
N ILE A 214 0.45 11.78 1.96
CA ILE A 214 1.63 12.15 1.17
C ILE A 214 1.67 13.67 1.24
N THR A 215 2.35 14.21 2.24
CA THR A 215 2.69 15.63 2.23
C THR A 215 3.76 15.79 1.15
N PRO A 216 3.52 16.51 0.03
CA PRO A 216 4.61 16.84 -0.87
C PRO A 216 5.67 17.60 -0.06
N LYS A 217 6.94 17.20 -0.18
CA LYS A 217 8.06 18.01 0.31
C LYS A 217 7.86 19.42 -0.26
N ARG A 218 7.55 20.39 0.61
CA ARG A 218 7.56 21.81 0.22
C ARG A 218 8.96 22.10 -0.30
N ILE A 219 9.04 22.48 -1.56
CA ILE A 219 10.22 23.13 -2.10
C ILE A 219 10.11 24.57 -1.58
N GLU A 220 11.02 24.95 -0.68
CA GLU A 220 11.29 26.35 -0.35
C GLU A 220 11.93 27.06 -1.54
#